data_AF-A0A7V3UGK2-F1
#
_entry.id   AF-A0A7V3UGK2-F1
#
_cell.length_a   1.000
_cell.length_b   1.000
_cell.length_c   1.000
_cell.angle_alpha   90.00
_cell.angle_beta   90.00
_cell.angle_gamma   90.00
#
_symmetry.space_group_name_H-M   'P 1'
#
loop_
_entity.id
_entity.type
_entity.pdbx_description
1 polymer ?
#
loop_
_entity_poly.entity_id
_entity_poly.type
_entity_poly.pdbx_seq_one_letter_code
_entity_poly.pdbx_strand_id
1 'polypeptide(L)' 'MATQPTERYCPICGREVRDLNIKRFGEYLCSEEHAEEYVKEIRAQRAQGTQPRSEPEEQVKYRSRRRGGCC' A
#
# COMPACT_ATOMS: atom_id res chain seq x y z
N MET A 1 -3.88 22.18 15.72
CA MET A 1 -3.71 20.73 15.48
C MET A 1 -2.56 20.59 14.51
N ALA A 2 -1.39 20.13 14.98
CA ALA A 2 -0.22 19.95 14.11
C ALA A 2 -0.50 18.79 13.16
N THR A 3 -0.77 19.10 11.90
CA THR A 3 -0.77 18.13 10.82
C THR A 3 0.67 17.65 10.68
N GLN A 4 0.98 16.50 11.28
CA GLN A 4 2.29 15.86 11.13
C GLN A 4 2.55 15.72 9.62
N PRO A 5 3.69 16.19 9.10
CA PRO A 5 4.09 15.79 7.76
C PRO A 5 4.17 14.28 7.79
N THR A 6 3.48 13.61 6.87
CA THR A 6 3.63 12.16 6.74
C THR A 6 5.01 11.92 6.15
N GLU A 7 6.05 11.98 6.99
CA GLU A 7 7.42 11.63 6.63
C GLU A 7 7.37 10.17 6.20
N ARG A 8 7.37 9.95 4.89
CA ARG A 8 7.39 8.62 4.29
C ARG A 8 8.84 8.21 4.15
N TYR A 9 9.16 6.98 4.50
CA TYR A 9 10.51 6.44 4.36
C TYR A 9 10.50 5.33 3.33
N CYS A 10 11.59 5.24 2.57
CA CYS A 10 11.78 4.21 1.56
C CYS A 10 12.00 2.86 2.25
N PRO A 11 11.20 1.81 1.98
CA PRO A 11 11.36 0.51 2.63
C PRO A 11 12.67 -0.21 2.24
N ILE A 12 13.29 0.19 1.13
CA ILE A 12 14.55 -0.41 0.66
C ILE A 12 15.77 0.16 1.38
N CYS A 13 15.82 1.48 1.60
CA CYS A 13 17.03 2.17 2.09
C CYS A 13 16.82 3.01 3.36
N GLY A 14 15.59 3.14 3.86
CA GLY A 14 15.24 3.90 5.05
C GLY A 14 15.34 5.42 4.91
N ARG A 15 15.63 5.95 3.71
CA ARG A 15 15.70 7.41 3.48
C ARG A 15 14.31 8.03 3.37
N GLU A 16 14.21 9.30 3.76
CA GLU A 16 13.02 10.12 3.57
C GLU A 16 12.68 10.23 2.08
N VAL A 17 11.42 9.92 1.76
CA VAL A 17 10.85 10.04 0.42
C VAL A 17 10.36 11.47 0.25
N ARG A 18 11.15 12.28 -0.45
CA ARG A 18 10.77 13.65 -0.82
C ARG A 18 9.73 13.68 -1.93
N ASP A 19 9.77 12.69 -2.82
CA ASP A 19 8.93 12.60 -4.00
C ASP A 19 7.90 11.47 -3.87
N LEU A 20 6.66 11.84 -3.54
CA LEU A 20 5.54 10.90 -3.41
C LEU A 20 4.98 10.40 -4.75
N ASN A 21 5.63 10.73 -5.87
CA ASN A 21 5.24 10.26 -7.21
C ASN A 21 5.58 8.77 -7.43
N ILE A 22 6.60 8.26 -6.75
CA ILE A 22 7.08 6.89 -6.95
C ILE A 22 6.42 5.98 -5.91
N LYS A 23 5.26 5.41 -6.29
CA LYS A 23 4.46 4.52 -5.44
C LYS A 23 4.32 3.12 -6.05
N ARG A 24 4.64 2.07 -5.29
CA ARG A 24 4.48 0.65 -5.70
C ARG A 24 3.90 -0.19 -4.57
N PHE A 25 2.88 -0.99 -4.86
CA PHE A 25 2.19 -1.85 -3.89
C PHE A 25 1.73 -1.14 -2.59
N GLY A 26 1.46 0.17 -2.65
CA GLY A 26 1.04 0.97 -1.49
C GLY A 26 2.18 1.70 -0.77
N GLU A 27 3.44 1.35 -1.06
CA GLU A 27 4.63 1.91 -0.44
C GLU A 27 5.23 3.02 -1.31
N TYR A 28 5.81 4.04 -0.65
CA TYR A 28 6.48 5.16 -1.31
C TYR A 28 7.99 4.93 -1.32
N LEU A 29 8.62 5.21 -2.45
CA LEU A 29 10.03 4.92 -2.68
C LEU A 29 10.77 6.19 -3.09
N CYS A 30 12.01 6.33 -2.66
CA CYS A 30 12.77 7.57 -2.90
C CYS A 30 13.35 7.67 -4.31
N SER A 31 13.34 6.58 -5.09
CA SER A 31 13.95 6.51 -6.44
C SER A 31 13.32 5.39 -7.25
N GLU A 32 13.35 5.50 -8.58
CA GLU A 32 12.81 4.47 -9.47
C GLU A 32 13.59 3.15 -9.37
N GLU A 33 14.91 3.22 -9.16
CA GLU A 33 15.77 2.04 -8.95
C GLU A 33 15.29 1.21 -7.74
N HIS A 34 15.02 1.85 -6.60
CA HIS A 34 14.45 1.18 -5.44
C HIS A 34 13.04 0.65 -5.70
N ALA A 35 12.27 1.31 -6.58
CA ALA A 35 10.94 0.85 -6.94
C ALA A 35 10.98 -0.46 -7.74
N GLU A 36 11.96 -0.61 -8.63
CA GLU A 36 12.17 -1.83 -9.39
C GLU A 36 12.67 -2.97 -8.49
N GLU A 37 13.63 -2.69 -7.60
CA GLU A 37 14.11 -3.67 -6.62
C GLU A 37 12.98 -4.15 -5.71
N TYR A 38 12.12 -3.24 -5.25
CA TYR A 38 10.94 -3.58 -4.46
C TYR A 38 9.96 -4.48 -5.23
N VAL A 39 9.73 -4.21 -6.51
CA VAL A 39 8.89 -5.07 -7.36
C VAL A 39 9.50 -6.46 -7.55
N LYS A 40 10.82 -6.56 -7.73
CA LYS A 40 11.52 -7.86 -7.84
C LYS A 40 11.39 -8.66 -6.55
N GLU A 41 11.56 -8.02 -5.40
CA GLU A 41 11.43 -8.69 -4.10
C GLU A 41 10.00 -9.22 -3.88
N ILE A 42 8.97 -8.39 -4.14
CA ILE A 42 7.57 -8.82 -4.02
C ILE A 42 7.24 -9.95 -5.02
N ARG A 43 7.79 -9.90 -6.24
CA ARG A 43 7.62 -11.00 -7.22
C ARG A 43 8.31 -12.27 -6.77
N ALA A 44 9.51 -12.18 -6.21
CA ALA A 44 10.25 -13.32 -5.67
C ALA A 44 9.49 -13.95 -4.48
N GLN A 45 8.97 -13.14 -3.57
CA GLN A 45 8.14 -13.62 -2.44
C GLN A 45 6.85 -14.30 -2.92
N ARG A 46 6.16 -13.71 -3.91
CA ARG A 46 4.97 -14.33 -4.53
C ARG A 46 5.28 -15.64 -5.24
N ALA A 47 6.41 -15.73 -5.94
CA ALA A 47 6.85 -16.97 -6.59
C ALA A 47 7.16 -18.08 -5.58
N GLN A 48 7.58 -17.72 -4.37
CA GLN A 48 7.82 -18.65 -3.26
C GLN A 48 6.55 -19.03 -2.48
N GLY A 49 5.36 -18.56 -2.91
CA GLY A 49 4.08 -18.92 -2.28
C GLY A 49 3.80 -18.24 -0.94
N THR A 50 4.72 -17.40 -0.46
CA THR A 50 4.54 -16.58 0.74
C THR A 50 3.82 -15.30 0.31
N GLN A 51 2.49 -15.33 0.29
CA GLN A 51 1.68 -14.14 0.02
C GLN A 51 1.93 -13.07 1.10
N PRO A 52 2.50 -11.89 0.80
CA PRO A 52 2.36 -10.77 1.70
C PRO A 52 0.88 -10.40 1.70
N ARG A 53 0.25 -10.60 2.85
CA ARG A 53 -1.12 -10.20 3.16
C ARG A 53 -1.17 -8.67 3.20
N SER A 54 -1.11 -8.01 2.06
CA SER A 54 -1.61 -6.65 1.90
C SER A 54 -3.05 -6.76 1.44
N GLU A 55 -3.93 -7.20 2.35
CA GLU A 55 -5.32 -6.78 2.29
C GLU A 55 -5.30 -5.27 2.58
N PRO A 56 -5.71 -4.39 1.67
CA PRO A 56 -6.32 -3.15 2.11
C PRO A 56 -7.61 -3.55 2.85
N GLU A 57 -7.46 -3.84 4.14
CA GLU A 57 -8.55 -3.80 5.10
C GLU A 57 -9.14 -2.39 5.02
N GLU A 58 -10.24 -2.24 4.29
CA GLU A 58 -11.37 -1.35 4.63
C GLU A 58 -12.25 -1.18 3.39
N GLN A 59 -13.10 -2.17 3.12
CA GLN A 59 -14.40 -1.93 2.46
C GLN A 59 -15.36 -3.09 2.71
N VAL A 60 -15.41 -3.54 3.97
CA VAL A 60 -16.50 -4.36 4.48
C VAL A 60 -17.26 -3.51 5.49
N LYS A 61 -18.29 -2.79 5.05
CA LYS A 61 -19.53 -2.45 5.80
C LYS A 61 -20.38 -1.43 5.02
N TYR A 62 -20.98 -1.85 3.91
CA TYR A 62 -22.28 -1.29 3.53
C TYR A 62 -23.25 -2.39 3.07
N ARG A 63 -23.29 -3.50 3.82
CA ARG A 63 -24.46 -4.36 3.87
C ARG A 63 -25.48 -3.78 4.85
N SER A 64 -26.01 -2.61 4.55
CA SER A 64 -27.24 -2.14 5.18
C SER A 64 -28.42 -2.77 4.45
N ARG A 65 -28.80 -3.95 4.98
CA ARG A 65 -30.12 -4.56 4.77
C ARG A 65 -31.21 -3.53 5.09
N ARG A 66 -31.89 -3.02 4.07
CA ARG A 66 -33.33 -2.70 4.10
C ARG A 66 -33.90 -3.32 2.82
N ARG A 67 -34.37 -4.57 2.79
CA ARG A 67 -35.65 -5.07 3.34
C ARG A 67 -36.70 -3.97 3.45
N GLY A 68 -37.63 -3.99 2.50
CA GLY A 68 -38.77 -3.10 2.32
C GLY A 68 -38.85 -2.75 0.82
N GLY A 69 -39.30 -3.63 -0.08
CA GLY A 69 -40.46 -4.48 0.06
C GLY A 69 -41.71 -3.64 -0.20
N CYS A 70 -42.10 -3.59 -1.48
CA CYS A 70 -43.43 -3.30 -2.02
C CYS A 70 -44.51 -2.80 -1.03
N CYS A 71 -44.83 -1.51 -1.10
CA CYS A 71 -46.19 -0.98 -1.02
C CYS A 71 -46.27 0.35 -1.78
#